data_AF-A0A4U2Z513-F1
#
_entry.id   AF-A0A4U2Z513-F1
#
_cell.length_a   1.000
_cell.length_b   1.000
_cell.length_c   1.000
_cell.angle_alpha   90.00
_cell.angle_beta   90.00
_cell.angle_gamma   90.00
#
_symmetry.space_group_name_H-M   'P 1'
#
loop_
_entity.id
_entity.type
_entity.pdbx_description
1 polymer ?
#
loop_
_entity_poly.entity_id
_entity_poly.type
_entity_poly.pdbx_seq_one_letter_code
_entity_poly.pdbx_strand_id
1 'polypeptide(L)'
;MLRTKDIETAAIAASRDADVCFVITKQNKWTLFAFCYYQLKHRTIKEFNCIIYNKEKDILYYILKSVVLLNSKKYKLLYEPSREF
;
A
#
# COMPACT_ATOMS: atom_id res chain seq x y z
N MET A 1 9.93 -9.14 -4.35
CA MET A 1 9.06 -8.11 -3.76
C MET A 1 8.86 -6.98 -4.78
N LEU A 2 7.64 -6.81 -5.29
CA LEU A 2 7.26 -5.77 -6.26
C LEU A 2 6.98 -4.45 -5.51
N ARG A 3 7.60 -3.35 -5.94
CA ARG A 3 7.27 -1.99 -5.47
C ARG A 3 6.51 -1.27 -6.58
N THR A 4 5.33 -0.73 -6.29
CA THR A 4 4.54 0.00 -7.29
C THR A 4 3.79 1.17 -6.69
N LYS A 5 3.62 2.24 -7.48
CA LYS A 5 2.77 3.40 -7.16
C LYS A 5 1.35 3.26 -7.69
N ASP A 6 1.13 2.29 -8.56
CA ASP A 6 -0.15 2.04 -9.18
C ASP A 6 -0.92 0.98 -8.38
N ILE A 7 -2.12 1.35 -7.95
CA ILE A 7 -2.90 0.52 -7.01
C ILE A 7 -3.55 -0.67 -7.71
N GLU A 8 -3.88 -0.56 -9.00
CA GLU A 8 -4.41 -1.66 -9.80
C GLU A 8 -3.33 -2.72 -10.02
N THR A 9 -2.13 -2.30 -10.41
CA THR A 9 -0.95 -3.17 -10.52
C THR A 9 -0.65 -3.88 -9.20
N ALA A 10 -0.78 -3.17 -8.07
CA ALA A 10 -0.64 -3.78 -6.75
C ALA A 10 -1.68 -4.88 -6.51
N ALA A 11 -2.95 -4.65 -6.85
CA ALA A 11 -4.03 -5.63 -6.70
C ALA A 11 -3.85 -6.85 -7.62
N ILE A 12 -3.47 -6.63 -8.88
CA ILE A 12 -3.19 -7.70 -9.84
C ILE A 12 -2.03 -8.56 -9.35
N ALA A 13 -0.94 -7.94 -8.88
CA ALA A 13 0.22 -8.68 -8.37
C ALA A 13 -0.11 -9.44 -7.07
N ALA A 14 -0.84 -8.83 -6.14
CA ALA A 14 -1.29 -9.48 -4.92
C ALA A 14 -2.19 -10.70 -5.23
N SER A 15 -3.04 -10.62 -6.26
CA SER A 15 -3.89 -11.74 -6.68
C SER A 15 -3.09 -13.00 -7.06
N ARG A 16 -1.85 -12.82 -7.53
CA ARG A 16 -0.92 -13.85 -7.98
C ARG A 16 0.07 -14.32 -6.90
N ASP A 17 -0.21 -14.07 -5.61
CA ASP A 17 0.68 -14.41 -4.48
C ASP A 17 2.05 -13.74 -4.51
N ALA A 18 2.21 -12.62 -5.24
CA ALA A 18 3.45 -11.88 -5.19
C ALA A 18 3.54 -11.06 -3.89
N ASP A 19 4.74 -10.93 -3.33
CA ASP A 19 5.02 -9.96 -2.27
C ASP A 19 4.97 -8.53 -2.84
N VAL A 20 3.94 -7.76 -2.47
CA VAL A 20 3.70 -6.40 -3.00
C VAL A 20 3.89 -5.34 -1.92
N CYS A 21 4.61 -4.28 -2.30
CA CYS A 21 4.75 -3.03 -1.57
C CYS A 21 4.09 -1.89 -2.36
N PHE A 22 3.02 -1.31 -1.83
CA PHE A 22 2.40 -0.12 -2.40
C PHE A 22 3.14 1.15 -1.94
N VAL A 23 3.65 1.93 -2.88
CA VAL A 23 4.41 3.16 -2.61
C VAL A 23 3.47 4.36 -2.63
N ILE A 24 3.27 4.96 -1.46
CA ILE A 24 2.48 6.17 -1.28
C ILE A 24 3.37 7.39 -1.47
N THR A 25 3.03 8.21 -2.46
CA THR A 25 3.59 9.53 -2.71
C THR A 25 2.55 10.63 -2.49
N LYS A 26 2.94 11.89 -2.64
CA LYS A 26 2.01 13.03 -2.55
C LYS A 26 0.91 12.95 -3.62
N GLN A 27 1.23 12.43 -4.81
CA GLN A 27 0.36 12.40 -5.98
C GLN A 27 -0.68 11.27 -5.91
N ASN A 28 -0.34 10.11 -5.35
CA ASN A 28 -1.20 8.93 -5.39
C ASN A 28 -1.81 8.55 -4.01
N LYS A 29 -1.57 9.30 -2.94
CA LYS A 29 -1.99 8.92 -1.57
C LYS A 29 -3.46 8.49 -1.42
N TRP A 30 -4.36 9.04 -2.24
CA TRP A 30 -5.78 8.73 -2.20
C TRP A 30 -6.15 7.46 -2.96
N THR A 31 -5.30 6.98 -3.87
CA THR A 31 -5.58 5.75 -4.63
C THR A 31 -5.53 4.51 -3.76
N LEU A 32 -4.89 4.58 -2.58
CA LEU A 32 -4.93 3.53 -1.56
C LEU A 32 -6.37 3.08 -1.24
N PHE A 33 -7.32 4.03 -1.16
CA PHE A 33 -8.72 3.73 -0.84
C PHE A 33 -9.46 3.04 -1.98
N ALA A 34 -8.92 3.09 -3.21
CA ALA A 34 -9.43 2.34 -4.35
C ALA A 34 -8.96 0.87 -4.35
N PHE A 35 -8.08 0.45 -3.43
CA PHE A 35 -7.57 -0.92 -3.41
C PHE A 35 -8.67 -1.97 -3.28
N CYS A 36 -9.63 -1.76 -2.38
CA CYS A 36 -10.77 -2.66 -2.20
C CYS A 36 -11.59 -2.82 -3.49
N TYR A 37 -11.78 -1.72 -4.23
CA TYR A 37 -12.42 -1.77 -5.55
C TYR A 37 -11.65 -2.65 -6.54
N TYR A 38 -10.32 -2.52 -6.62
CA TYR A 38 -9.50 -3.35 -7.51
C TYR A 38 -9.40 -4.81 -7.05
N GLN A 39 -9.41 -5.07 -5.74
CA GLN A 39 -9.50 -6.43 -5.20
C GLN A 39 -10.78 -7.13 -5.69
N LEU A 40 -11.92 -6.45 -5.60
CA LEU A 40 -13.19 -6.96 -6.12
C LEU A 40 -13.17 -7.11 -7.65
N LYS A 41 -12.66 -6.11 -8.37
CA LYS A 41 -12.54 -6.12 -9.85
C LYS A 41 -11.75 -7.33 -10.34
N HIS A 42 -10.68 -7.71 -9.64
CA HIS A 42 -9.81 -8.84 -9.98
C HIS A 42 -10.16 -10.13 -9.21
N ARG A 43 -11.32 -10.19 -8.55
CA ARG A 43 -11.83 -11.36 -7.82
C ARG A 43 -10.81 -11.94 -6.83
N THR A 44 -10.14 -11.07 -6.08
CA THR A 44 -9.16 -11.48 -5.07
C THR A 44 -9.50 -10.90 -3.70
N ILE A 45 -9.14 -11.66 -2.66
CA ILE A 45 -9.17 -11.21 -1.26
C ILE A 45 -7.75 -10.98 -0.72
N LYS A 46 -6.73 -11.14 -1.57
CA LYS A 46 -5.33 -10.98 -1.18
C LYS A 46 -5.00 -9.51 -1.01
N GLU A 47 -4.29 -9.20 0.05
CA GLU A 47 -3.84 -7.85 0.39
C GLU A 47 -2.38 -7.65 -0.04
N PHE A 48 -1.96 -6.41 -0.25
CA PHE A 48 -0.53 -6.12 -0.35
C PHE A 48 0.13 -6.29 1.02
N ASN A 49 1.38 -6.74 1.03
CA ASN A 49 2.11 -7.08 2.26
C ASN A 49 2.69 -5.83 2.95
N CYS A 50 2.78 -4.72 2.23
CA CYS A 50 3.62 -3.61 2.61
C CYS A 50 3.12 -2.29 2.02
N ILE A 51 3.25 -1.22 2.79
CA ILE A 51 3.08 0.16 2.36
C ILE A 51 4.40 0.89 2.57
N ILE A 52 4.94 1.51 1.52
CA ILE A 52 6.10 2.39 1.59
C ILE A 52 5.58 3.82 1.59
N TYR A 53 5.74 4.53 2.70
CA TYR A 53 5.36 5.93 2.84
C TYR A 53 6.50 6.81 2.35
N ASN A 54 6.41 7.23 1.07
CA ASN A 54 7.40 8.05 0.38
C ASN A 54 6.90 9.49 0.23
N LYS A 55 6.78 10.15 1.38
CA LYS A 55 6.47 11.57 1.53
C LYS A 55 6.62 11.94 3.00
N GLU A 56 6.55 13.23 3.32
CA GLU A 56 6.51 13.69 4.71
C GLU A 56 5.32 13.08 5.47
N LYS A 57 5.56 12.77 6.76
CA LYS A 57 4.54 12.23 7.65
C LYS A 57 3.45 13.26 7.84
N ASP A 58 2.22 12.86 7.57
CA ASP A 58 1.02 13.62 7.85
C ASP A 58 0.01 12.73 8.58
N ILE A 59 -1.22 13.24 8.76
CA ILE A 59 -2.29 12.52 9.45
C ILE A 59 -2.48 11.10 8.89
N LEU A 60 -2.39 10.93 7.56
CA LEU A 60 -2.51 9.62 6.92
C LEU A 60 -1.43 8.64 7.39
N TYR A 61 -0.17 9.08 7.57
CA TYR A 61 0.88 8.23 8.10
C TYR A 61 0.53 7.67 9.48
N TYR A 62 0.03 8.54 10.37
CA TYR A 62 -0.33 8.14 11.73
C TYR A 62 -1.55 7.21 11.75
N ILE A 63 -2.54 7.45 10.89
CA ILE A 63 -3.68 6.54 10.69
C ILE A 63 -3.16 5.15 10.26
N LEU A 64 -2.32 5.09 9.22
CA LEU A 64 -1.79 3.82 8.72
C LEU A 64 -0.94 3.10 9.78
N LYS A 65 -0.16 3.84 10.56
CA LYS A 65 0.63 3.28 11.66
C LYS A 65 -0.26 2.65 12.74
N SER A 66 -1.37 3.31 13.09
CA SER A 66 -2.36 2.76 14.02
C SER A 66 -3.02 1.50 13.46
N VAL A 67 -3.39 1.49 12.17
CA VAL A 67 -3.98 0.32 11.52
C VAL A 67 -3.01 -0.88 11.48
N VAL A 68 -1.72 -0.67 11.21
CA VAL A 68 -0.69 -1.72 11.30
C VAL A 68 -0.63 -2.33 12.70
N LEU A 69 -0.71 -1.47 13.72
CA LEU A 69 -0.62 -1.87 15.12
C LEU A 69 -1.85 -2.69 15.55
N LEU A 70 -3.05 -2.30 15.10
CA LEU A 70 -4.30 -3.02 15.35
C LEU A 70 -4.39 -4.35 14.58
N ASN A 71 -3.90 -4.39 13.33
CA ASN A 71 -3.97 -5.58 12.49
C ASN A 71 -2.83 -6.58 12.77
N SER A 72 -2.29 -6.60 14.00
CA SER A 72 -1.23 -7.52 14.43
C SER A 72 0.00 -7.56 13.51
N LYS A 73 0.35 -6.43 12.89
CA LYS A 73 1.47 -6.32 11.93
C LYS A 73 1.35 -7.25 10.70
N LYS A 74 0.14 -7.64 10.29
CA LYS A 74 -0.08 -8.43 9.05
C LYS A 74 0.54 -7.80 7.81
N TYR A 75 0.58 -6.47 7.75
CA TYR A 75 1.30 -5.73 6.72
C TYR A 75 2.30 -4.76 7.35
N LYS A 76 3.39 -4.48 6.63
CA LYS A 76 4.46 -3.58 7.08
C LYS A 76 4.21 -2.16 6.59
N LEU A 77 4.42 -1.16 7.43
CA LEU A 77 4.53 0.24 7.02
C LEU A 77 5.98 0.69 7.12
N LEU A 78 6.58 0.98 5.98
CA LEU A 78 7.96 1.48 5.87
C LEU A 78 7.92 2.98 5.62
N TYR A 79 8.80 3.73 6.29
CA TYR A 79 8.95 5.17 6.08
C TYR A 79 10.24 5.42 5.30
N GLU A 80 10.10 5.68 3.99
CA GLU A 80 11.22 5.89 3.05
C GLU A 80 10.98 7.22 2.30
N PRO A 81 11.17 8.38 2.94
CA PRO A 81 11.01 9.68 2.29
C PRO A 81 12.18 9.95 1.34
N SER A 82 12.15 9.35 0.15
CA SER A 82 13.15 9.57 -0.89
C SER A 82 12.68 10.70 -1.82
N ARG A 83 13.56 11.65 -2.20
CA ARG A 83 13.24 12.65 -3.23
C ARG A 83 13.08 12.05 -4.63
N GLU A 84 13.51 10.79 -4.81
CA GLU A 84 13.58 10.08 -6.08
C GLU A 84 12.64 8.86 -6.07
N PHE A 85 11.35 9.11 -6.25
CA PHE A 85 10.44 8.09 -6.78
C PHE A 85 9.41 8.80 -7.64
#